data_AF-A0A317I4U9-F1
#
_entry.id   AF-A0A317I4U9-F1
#
_cell.length_a   1.000
_cell.length_b   1.000
_cell.length_c   1.000
_cell.angle_alpha   90.00
_cell.angle_beta   90.00
_cell.angle_gamma   90.00
#
_symmetry.space_group_name_H-M   'P 1'
#
loop_
_entity.id
_entity.type
_entity.pdbx_description
1 polymer ?
#
loop_
_entity_poly.entity_id
_entity_poly.type
_entity_poly.pdbx_seq_one_letter_code
_entity_poly.pdbx_strand_id
1 'polypeptide(L)'
;MREINSLQGSVKLSKDVQAEYEDWYLKAHHRFMSQANPALAKPFFNRLRNQVLKLAVIHEVAQSRSLNVTVDSMRKAIATAAKVEETILGLLPTGMTREGAELLKIEQLIKQAGVEGLSLTTLTRTLQSTPTTERKQRVLTLCDGGVVVRFTRKTGGRNAVIYVYKDYAEEHKKNHPNDVEQ
;
A
#
# COMPACT_ATOMS: atom_id res chain seq x y z
N MET A 1 23.07 25.24 19.45
CA MET A 1 23.38 24.62 18.14
C MET A 1 24.87 24.59 17.76
N ARG A 2 25.76 25.42 18.36
CA ARG A 2 27.20 25.45 17.99
C ARG A 2 27.97 24.13 18.19
N GLU A 3 27.54 23.25 19.09
CA GLU A 3 28.25 21.99 19.40
C GLU A 3 28.03 20.85 18.39
N ILE A 4 26.94 20.86 17.61
CA ILE A 4 26.70 19.82 16.59
C ILE A 4 27.62 20.04 15.38
N ASN A 5 27.88 21.30 15.02
CA ASN A 5 28.74 21.63 13.87
C ASN A 5 30.21 21.23 14.08
N SER A 6 30.63 20.99 15.32
CA SER A 6 31.98 20.50 15.66
C SER A 6 32.09 18.97 15.69
N LEU A 7 30.98 18.22 15.55
CA LEU A 7 31.04 16.76 15.51
C LEU A 7 31.64 16.29 14.18
N GLN A 8 32.84 15.72 14.26
CA GLN A 8 33.55 15.11 13.15
C GLN A 8 34.06 13.73 13.56
N GLY A 9 34.05 12.78 12.63
CA GLY A 9 34.56 11.43 12.84
C GLY A 9 33.66 10.34 12.28
N SER A 10 34.05 9.10 12.54
CA SER A 10 33.31 7.91 12.10
C SER A 10 32.25 7.51 13.13
N VAL A 11 31.05 7.21 12.66
CA VAL A 11 29.97 6.65 13.47
C VAL A 11 30.38 5.27 13.98
N LYS A 12 30.14 5.02 15.27
CA LYS A 12 30.35 3.71 15.88
C LYS A 12 29.01 3.03 16.14
N LEU A 13 28.86 1.83 15.59
CA LEU A 13 27.74 0.93 15.87
C LEU A 13 28.27 -0.23 16.71
N SER A 14 27.78 -0.38 17.95
CA SER A 14 28.13 -1.54 18.78
C SER A 14 27.54 -2.83 18.18
N LYS A 15 28.01 -3.99 18.66
CA LYS A 15 27.47 -5.30 18.24
C LYS A 15 25.96 -5.39 18.49
N ASP A 16 25.48 -4.87 19.61
CA ASP A 16 24.06 -4.90 19.96
C ASP A 16 23.22 -4.04 19.00
N VAL A 17 23.73 -2.88 18.60
CA VAL A 17 23.07 -2.01 17.63
C VAL A 17 23.05 -2.64 16.24
N GLN A 18 24.14 -3.30 15.86
CA GLN A 18 24.19 -4.06 14.60
C GLN A 18 23.19 -5.21 14.60
N ALA A 19 23.07 -5.95 15.71
CA ALA A 19 22.11 -7.04 15.84
C ALA A 19 20.66 -6.56 15.72
N GLU A 20 20.32 -5.43 16.36
CA GLU A 20 18.98 -4.82 16.25
C GLU A 20 18.68 -4.38 14.80
N TYR A 21 19.65 -3.78 14.12
CA TYR A 21 19.50 -3.38 12.71
C TYR A 21 19.35 -4.59 11.79
N GLU A 22 20.14 -5.66 11.98
CA GLU A 22 20.09 -6.84 11.12
C GLU A 22 18.78 -7.62 11.27
N ASP A 23 18.25 -7.74 12.48
CA ASP A 23 16.92 -8.33 12.70
C ASP A 23 15.83 -7.56 11.93
N TRP A 24 15.85 -6.22 12.03
CA TRP A 24 14.96 -5.38 11.23
C TRP A 24 15.20 -5.55 9.73
N TYR A 25 16.45 -5.57 9.28
CA TYR A 25 16.84 -5.67 7.88
C TYR A 25 16.26 -6.94 7.25
N LEU A 26 16.43 -8.09 7.89
CA LEU A 26 15.94 -9.38 7.38
C LEU A 26 14.41 -9.39 7.28
N LYS A 27 13.72 -8.89 8.31
CA LYS A 27 12.25 -8.80 8.32
C LYS A 27 11.74 -7.85 7.24
N ALA A 28 12.33 -6.66 7.13
CA ALA A 28 11.96 -5.68 6.10
C ALA A 28 12.27 -6.19 4.70
N HIS A 29 13.43 -6.80 4.47
CA HIS A 29 13.80 -7.40 3.20
C HIS A 29 12.75 -8.42 2.76
N HIS A 30 12.34 -9.31 3.67
CA HIS A 30 11.30 -10.29 3.39
C HIS A 30 9.97 -9.62 2.97
N ARG A 31 9.49 -8.61 3.73
CA ARG A 31 8.25 -7.88 3.41
C ARG A 31 8.28 -7.17 2.06
N PHE A 32 9.42 -6.61 1.66
CA PHE A 32 9.57 -5.95 0.36
C PHE A 32 9.69 -6.95 -0.79
N MET A 33 10.40 -8.07 -0.58
CA MET A 33 10.58 -9.08 -1.63
C MET A 33 9.35 -9.98 -1.82
N SER A 34 8.44 -10.04 -0.83
CA SER A 34 7.17 -10.77 -0.93
C SER A 34 6.06 -10.00 -1.67
N GLN A 35 6.34 -8.78 -2.15
CA GLN A 35 5.37 -7.98 -2.89
C GLN A 35 5.13 -8.57 -4.29
N ALA A 36 3.94 -8.33 -4.87
CA ALA A 36 3.58 -8.83 -6.20
C ALA A 36 4.55 -8.37 -7.31
N ASN A 37 5.19 -7.21 -7.13
CA ASN A 37 6.24 -6.70 -8.01
C ASN A 37 7.55 -6.41 -7.24
N PRO A 38 8.40 -7.43 -7.03
CA PRO A 38 9.67 -7.25 -6.31
C PRO A 38 10.64 -6.29 -7.02
N ALA A 39 10.57 -6.20 -8.36
CA ALA A 39 11.42 -5.31 -9.14
C ALA A 39 11.15 -3.83 -8.82
N LEU A 40 9.89 -3.47 -8.58
CA LEU A 40 9.51 -2.13 -8.12
C LEU A 40 9.84 -1.92 -6.64
N ALA A 41 9.67 -2.93 -5.79
CA ALA A 41 9.88 -2.85 -4.34
C ALA A 41 11.38 -2.73 -3.95
N LYS A 42 12.27 -3.45 -4.64
CA LYS A 42 13.70 -3.55 -4.30
C LYS A 42 14.44 -2.20 -4.26
N PRO A 43 14.27 -1.26 -5.21
CA PRO A 43 14.88 0.06 -5.13
C PRO A 43 14.49 0.85 -3.87
N PHE A 44 13.24 0.73 -3.41
CA PHE A 44 12.79 1.41 -2.19
C PHE A 44 13.42 0.80 -0.94
N PHE A 45 13.44 -0.53 -0.84
CA PHE A 45 14.14 -1.21 0.25
C PHE A 45 15.62 -0.81 0.34
N ASN A 46 16.33 -0.82 -0.79
CA ASN A 46 17.74 -0.44 -0.86
C ASN A 46 18.01 1.01 -0.42
N ARG A 47 17.05 1.91 -0.61
CA ARG A 47 17.12 3.28 -0.10
C ARG A 47 16.77 3.31 1.38
N LEU A 48 15.69 2.64 1.79
CA LEU A 48 15.19 2.66 3.16
C LEU A 48 16.24 2.13 4.15
N ARG A 49 16.92 1.02 3.84
CA ARG A 49 17.99 0.45 4.69
C ARG A 49 19.08 1.47 5.03
N ASN A 50 19.48 2.28 4.05
CA ASN A 50 20.49 3.31 4.23
C ASN A 50 19.94 4.49 5.04
N GLN A 51 18.65 4.81 4.87
CA GLN A 51 18.01 5.88 5.64
C GLN A 51 17.84 5.52 7.11
N VAL A 52 17.56 4.26 7.44
CA VAL A 52 17.49 3.81 8.85
C VAL A 52 18.79 4.09 9.58
N LEU A 53 19.93 3.73 8.98
CA LEU A 53 21.25 4.00 9.57
C LEU A 53 21.49 5.50 9.75
N LYS A 54 21.12 6.33 8.75
CA LYS A 54 21.24 7.79 8.84
C LYS A 54 20.34 8.37 9.95
N LEU A 55 19.10 7.91 10.05
CA LEU A 55 18.16 8.33 11.08
C LEU A 55 18.65 7.94 12.48
N ALA A 56 19.26 6.77 12.63
CA ALA A 56 19.81 6.33 13.92
C ALA A 56 20.92 7.30 14.39
N VAL A 57 21.78 7.74 13.47
CA VAL A 57 22.79 8.76 13.77
C VAL A 57 22.15 10.11 14.10
N ILE A 58 21.14 10.54 13.34
CA ILE A 58 20.44 11.81 13.59
C ILE A 58 19.78 11.80 14.97
N HIS A 59 19.09 10.71 15.33
CA HIS A 59 18.48 10.57 16.66
C HIS A 59 19.53 10.59 17.77
N GLU A 60 20.65 9.90 17.59
CA GLU A 60 21.74 9.89 18.57
C GLU A 60 22.34 11.29 18.76
N VAL A 61 22.71 11.95 17.66
CA VAL A 61 23.30 13.29 17.70
C VAL A 61 22.32 14.31 18.30
N ALA A 62 21.03 14.21 17.99
CA ALA A 62 20.01 15.08 18.56
C ALA A 62 19.85 14.89 20.08
N GLN A 63 19.99 13.65 20.57
CA GLN A 63 19.78 13.32 21.98
C GLN A 63 21.03 13.52 22.84
N SER A 64 22.19 13.03 22.39
CA SER A 64 23.41 12.93 23.18
C SER A 64 24.59 13.72 22.60
N ARG A 65 24.45 14.27 21.39
CA ARG A 65 25.54 14.94 20.65
C ARG A 65 26.76 14.02 20.46
N SER A 66 26.52 12.72 20.32
CA SER A 66 27.54 11.68 20.15
C SER A 66 27.44 11.00 18.80
N LEU A 67 28.56 10.42 18.33
CA LEU A 67 28.62 9.54 17.16
C LEU A 67 28.59 8.04 17.54
N ASN A 68 28.40 7.73 18.83
CA ASN A 68 28.23 6.37 19.33
C ASN A 68 26.73 6.06 19.39
N VAL A 69 26.20 5.43 18.34
CA VAL A 69 24.76 5.12 18.25
C VAL A 69 24.39 4.11 19.33
N THR A 70 23.32 4.40 20.05
CA THR A 70 22.72 3.49 21.04
C THR A 70 21.60 2.65 20.42
N VAL A 71 21.23 1.56 21.10
CA VAL A 71 20.08 0.72 20.68
C VAL A 71 18.78 1.52 20.68
N ASP A 72 18.60 2.45 21.61
CA ASP A 72 17.42 3.32 21.67
C ASP A 72 17.30 4.23 20.44
N SER A 73 18.39 4.87 20.03
CA SER A 73 18.45 5.67 18.80
C SER A 73 18.16 4.84 17.54
N MET A 74 18.65 3.60 17.49
CA MET A 74 18.34 2.66 16.40
C MET A 74 16.85 2.28 16.38
N ARG A 75 16.24 1.98 17.53
CA ARG A 75 14.81 1.67 17.63
C ARG A 75 13.94 2.83 17.19
N LYS A 76 14.29 4.06 17.55
CA LYS A 76 13.60 5.28 17.08
C LYS A 76 13.71 5.43 15.56
N ALA A 77 14.88 5.14 14.99
CA ALA A 77 15.09 5.17 13.55
C ALA A 77 14.23 4.13 12.82
N ILE A 78 14.20 2.89 13.34
CA ILE A 78 13.35 1.81 12.82
C ILE A 78 11.87 2.20 12.90
N ALA A 79 11.41 2.73 14.03
CA ALA A 79 10.02 3.18 14.20
C ALA A 79 9.65 4.31 13.22
N THR A 80 10.57 5.22 12.95
CA THR A 80 10.37 6.28 11.95
C THR A 80 10.33 5.70 10.53
N ALA A 81 11.24 4.77 10.23
CA ALA A 81 11.29 4.08 8.94
C ALA A 81 10.06 3.22 8.69
N ALA A 82 9.46 2.62 9.73
CA ALA A 82 8.24 1.83 9.63
C ALA A 82 7.05 2.63 9.07
N LYS A 83 6.94 3.93 9.42
CA LYS A 83 5.88 4.81 8.86
C LYS A 83 6.07 5.07 7.37
N VAL A 84 7.33 5.24 6.95
CA VAL A 84 7.68 5.40 5.53
C VAL A 84 7.46 4.10 4.77
N GLU A 85 7.83 2.97 5.37
CA GLU A 85 7.58 1.62 4.85
C GLU A 85 6.10 1.39 4.60
N GLU A 86 5.23 1.67 5.57
CA GLU A 86 3.78 1.54 5.43
C GLU A 86 3.25 2.32 4.22
N THR A 87 3.72 3.56 4.04
CA THR A 87 3.35 4.39 2.89
C THR A 87 3.83 3.76 1.58
N ILE A 88 5.07 3.29 1.53
CA ILE A 88 5.63 2.65 0.32
C ILE A 88 4.84 1.39 -0.02
N LEU A 89 4.62 0.51 0.95
CA LEU A 89 3.90 -0.75 0.76
C LEU A 89 2.45 -0.51 0.35
N GLY A 90 1.79 0.52 0.86
CA GLY A 90 0.45 0.92 0.41
C GLY A 90 0.41 1.42 -1.04
N LEU A 91 1.51 2.00 -1.53
CA LEU A 91 1.60 2.51 -2.90
C LEU A 91 2.05 1.46 -3.92
N LEU A 92 2.81 0.44 -3.52
CA LEU A 92 3.33 -0.58 -4.43
C LEU A 92 2.25 -1.28 -5.28
N PRO A 93 1.06 -1.65 -4.74
CA PRO A 93 -0.02 -2.23 -5.51
C PRO A 93 -0.52 -1.34 -6.66
N THR A 94 -0.36 -0.02 -6.56
CA THR A 94 -0.77 0.92 -7.62
C THR A 94 0.25 0.98 -8.78
N GLY A 95 1.33 0.21 -8.71
CA GLY A 95 2.49 0.36 -9.59
C GLY A 95 3.16 1.73 -9.46
N MET A 96 2.79 2.52 -8.43
CA MET A 96 3.18 3.92 -8.26
C MET A 96 2.82 4.81 -9.45
N THR A 97 1.68 4.53 -10.07
CA THR A 97 1.15 5.32 -11.19
C THR A 97 -0.18 5.96 -10.80
N ARG A 98 -0.51 7.10 -11.44
CA ARG A 98 -1.82 7.72 -11.27
C ARG A 98 -2.95 6.76 -11.64
N GLU A 99 -2.78 6.02 -12.73
CA GLU A 99 -3.81 5.10 -13.21
C GLU A 99 -4.04 3.94 -12.23
N GLY A 100 -2.98 3.35 -11.67
CA GLY A 100 -3.11 2.32 -10.64
C GLY A 100 -3.76 2.83 -9.36
N ALA A 101 -3.53 4.10 -8.98
CA ALA A 101 -4.20 4.69 -7.82
C ALA A 101 -5.72 4.86 -8.06
N GLU A 102 -6.12 5.29 -9.26
CA GLU A 102 -7.53 5.39 -9.64
C GLU A 102 -8.20 4.00 -9.73
N LEU A 103 -7.50 2.99 -10.25
CA LEU A 103 -7.96 1.60 -10.27
C LEU A 103 -8.18 1.07 -8.85
N LEU A 104 -7.21 1.26 -7.95
CA LEU A 104 -7.30 0.82 -6.56
C LEU A 104 -8.46 1.50 -5.82
N LYS A 105 -8.71 2.78 -6.10
CA LYS A 105 -9.86 3.51 -5.52
C LYS A 105 -11.19 2.89 -5.95
N ILE A 106 -11.34 2.54 -7.23
CA ILE A 106 -12.55 1.88 -7.74
C ILE A 106 -12.69 0.49 -7.12
N GLU A 107 -11.60 -0.28 -7.07
CA GLU A 107 -11.56 -1.60 -6.43
C GLU A 107 -12.01 -1.51 -4.96
N GLN A 108 -11.48 -0.58 -4.19
CA GLN A 108 -11.84 -0.39 -2.78
C GLN A 108 -13.31 -0.02 -2.60
N LEU A 109 -13.88 0.84 -3.44
CA LEU A 109 -15.30 1.18 -3.39
C LEU A 109 -16.19 -0.05 -3.62
N ILE A 110 -15.82 -0.90 -4.59
CA ILE A 110 -16.56 -2.14 -4.87
C ILE A 110 -16.38 -3.13 -3.72
N LYS A 111 -15.18 -3.27 -3.18
CA LYS A 111 -14.88 -4.14 -2.04
C LYS A 111 -15.65 -3.74 -0.78
N GLN A 112 -15.77 -2.43 -0.51
CA GLN A 112 -16.53 -1.91 0.64
C GLN A 112 -18.03 -2.16 0.54
N ALA A 113 -18.58 -2.35 -0.67
CA ALA A 113 -19.98 -2.73 -0.84
C ALA A 113 -20.25 -4.19 -0.43
N GLY A 114 -19.20 -4.99 -0.22
CA GLY A 114 -19.29 -6.35 0.28
C GLY A 114 -20.10 -7.27 -0.63
N VAL A 115 -20.88 -8.15 -0.01
CA VAL A 115 -21.68 -9.18 -0.69
C VAL A 115 -22.82 -8.57 -1.49
N GLU A 116 -23.38 -7.43 -1.11
CA GLU A 116 -24.46 -6.79 -1.88
C GLU A 116 -23.98 -6.24 -3.24
N GLY A 117 -22.67 -5.96 -3.34
CA GLY A 117 -22.06 -5.36 -4.51
C GLY A 117 -22.44 -3.89 -4.71
N LEU A 118 -21.76 -3.26 -5.67
CA LEU A 118 -21.93 -1.85 -6.00
C LEU A 118 -22.62 -1.70 -7.35
N SER A 119 -23.78 -1.05 -7.37
CA SER A 119 -24.48 -0.78 -8.64
C SER A 119 -23.73 0.24 -9.50
N LEU A 120 -23.82 0.10 -10.83
CA LEU A 120 -23.23 1.05 -11.79
C LEU A 120 -23.72 2.49 -11.56
N THR A 121 -24.99 2.66 -11.15
CA THR A 121 -25.56 3.97 -10.84
C THR A 121 -24.90 4.58 -9.61
N THR A 122 -24.74 3.81 -8.52
CA THR A 122 -24.05 4.27 -7.31
C THR A 122 -22.59 4.58 -7.60
N LEU A 123 -21.88 3.71 -8.32
CA LEU A 123 -20.49 3.92 -8.71
C LEU A 123 -20.32 5.21 -9.55
N THR A 124 -21.22 5.42 -10.52
CA THR A 124 -21.21 6.62 -11.37
C THR A 124 -21.43 7.89 -10.55
N ARG A 125 -22.35 7.86 -9.58
CA ARG A 125 -22.60 8.99 -8.69
C ARG A 125 -21.40 9.31 -7.81
N THR A 126 -20.76 8.29 -7.22
CA THR A 126 -19.57 8.46 -6.37
C THR A 126 -18.37 8.99 -7.16
N LEU A 127 -18.26 8.65 -8.44
CA LEU A 127 -17.16 9.05 -9.33
C LEU A 127 -17.61 10.01 -10.42
N GLN A 128 -18.55 10.90 -10.09
CA GLN A 128 -19.13 11.86 -11.04
C GLN A 128 -18.11 12.87 -11.59
N SER A 129 -17.04 13.15 -10.83
CA SER A 129 -15.95 14.03 -11.26
C SER A 129 -15.02 13.37 -12.29
N THR A 130 -15.09 12.05 -12.46
CA THR A 130 -14.24 11.31 -13.39
C THR A 130 -14.95 11.18 -14.74
N PRO A 131 -14.25 11.44 -15.87
CA PRO A 131 -14.83 11.26 -17.20
C PRO A 131 -15.42 9.86 -17.39
N THR A 132 -16.61 9.78 -17.99
CA THR A 132 -17.35 8.52 -18.16
C THR A 132 -16.56 7.47 -18.92
N THR A 133 -15.80 7.86 -19.95
CA THR A 133 -14.97 6.94 -20.74
C THR A 133 -13.86 6.33 -19.88
N GLU A 134 -13.14 7.13 -19.10
CA GLU A 134 -12.09 6.64 -18.20
C GLU A 134 -12.66 5.71 -17.13
N ARG A 135 -13.78 6.08 -16.50
CA ARG A 135 -14.43 5.24 -15.49
C ARG A 135 -14.82 3.88 -16.07
N LYS A 136 -15.41 3.85 -17.26
CA LYS A 136 -15.77 2.60 -17.95
C LYS A 136 -14.53 1.76 -18.24
N GLN A 137 -13.48 2.37 -18.78
CA GLN A 137 -12.24 1.66 -19.10
C GLN A 137 -11.63 1.03 -17.85
N ARG A 138 -11.55 1.77 -16.74
CA ARG A 138 -11.02 1.28 -15.46
C ARG A 138 -11.82 0.11 -14.91
N VAL A 139 -13.15 0.20 -14.93
CA VAL A 139 -14.02 -0.89 -14.47
C VAL A 139 -13.86 -2.12 -15.35
N LEU A 140 -13.76 -1.94 -16.68
CA LEU A 140 -13.48 -3.03 -17.62
C LEU A 140 -12.14 -3.69 -17.30
N THR A 141 -11.07 -2.91 -17.11
CA THR A 141 -9.76 -3.43 -16.71
C THR A 141 -9.82 -4.27 -15.42
N LEU A 142 -10.60 -3.84 -14.42
CA LEU A 142 -10.80 -4.63 -13.19
C LEU A 142 -11.60 -5.93 -13.42
N CYS A 143 -12.55 -5.91 -14.35
CA CYS A 143 -13.32 -7.09 -14.73
C CYS A 143 -12.45 -8.08 -15.52
N ASP A 144 -11.76 -7.59 -16.55
CA ASP A 144 -10.86 -8.38 -17.40
C ASP A 144 -9.70 -8.97 -16.59
N GLY A 145 -9.23 -8.24 -15.57
CA GLY A 145 -8.24 -8.72 -14.61
C GLY A 145 -8.77 -9.70 -13.56
N GLY A 146 -10.07 -10.03 -13.57
CA GLY A 146 -10.70 -10.96 -12.62
C GLY A 146 -10.73 -10.48 -11.17
N VAL A 147 -10.51 -9.18 -10.93
CA VAL A 147 -10.56 -8.57 -9.59
C VAL A 147 -12.00 -8.28 -9.18
N VAL A 148 -12.81 -7.90 -10.16
CA VAL A 148 -14.23 -7.59 -10.01
C VAL A 148 -15.03 -8.49 -10.94
N VAL A 149 -16.17 -8.97 -10.46
CA VAL A 149 -17.12 -9.77 -11.23
C VAL A 149 -18.35 -8.91 -11.51
N ARG A 150 -18.85 -8.98 -12.75
CA ARG A 150 -20.01 -8.22 -13.21
C ARG A 150 -21.25 -9.10 -13.16
N PHE A 151 -22.29 -8.61 -12.51
CA PHE A 151 -23.60 -9.24 -12.46
C PHE A 151 -24.67 -8.35 -13.10
N THR A 152 -25.72 -9.01 -13.58
CA THR A 152 -26.92 -8.36 -14.10
C THR A 152 -28.12 -8.72 -13.24
N ARG A 153 -28.70 -7.70 -12.60
CA ARG A 153 -29.89 -7.82 -11.76
C ARG A 153 -31.12 -7.40 -12.53
N LYS A 154 -32.12 -8.28 -12.62
CA LYS A 154 -33.43 -7.95 -13.20
C LYS A 154 -34.14 -6.94 -12.31
N THR A 155 -34.65 -5.87 -12.90
CA THR A 155 -35.53 -4.90 -12.22
C THR A 155 -36.84 -4.80 -13.00
N GLY A 156 -37.85 -4.11 -12.46
CA GLY A 156 -39.10 -3.87 -13.18
C GLY A 156 -38.95 -3.07 -14.49
N GLY A 157 -37.75 -2.52 -14.74
CA GLY A 157 -37.40 -1.83 -15.98
C GLY A 157 -36.07 -2.33 -16.56
N ARG A 158 -35.13 -1.43 -16.84
CA ARG A 158 -33.82 -1.80 -17.37
C ARG A 158 -33.02 -2.61 -16.35
N ASN A 159 -32.37 -3.68 -16.81
CA ASN A 159 -31.47 -4.47 -15.95
C ASN A 159 -30.38 -3.58 -15.33
N ALA A 160 -30.17 -3.76 -14.02
CA ALA A 160 -29.12 -3.09 -13.29
C ALA A 160 -27.81 -3.88 -13.42
N VAL A 161 -26.69 -3.18 -13.55
CA VAL A 161 -25.36 -3.78 -13.49
C VAL A 161 -24.83 -3.63 -12.07
N ILE A 162 -24.43 -4.75 -11.47
CA ILE A 162 -23.85 -4.83 -10.13
C ILE A 162 -22.41 -5.31 -10.26
N TYR A 163 -21.49 -4.65 -9.59
CA TYR A 163 -20.08 -5.04 -9.53
C TYR A 163 -19.79 -5.61 -8.15
N VAL A 164 -19.19 -6.80 -8.10
CA VAL A 164 -18.88 -7.50 -6.85
C VAL A 164 -17.40 -7.83 -6.84
N TYR A 165 -16.75 -7.67 -5.68
CA TYR A 165 -15.36 -8.06 -5.53
C TYR A 165 -15.22 -9.58 -5.62
N LYS A 166 -14.16 -10.09 -6.29
CA LYS A 166 -14.00 -11.53 -6.57
C LYS A 166 -14.21 -12.43 -5.33
N ASP A 167 -13.72 -12.00 -4.17
CA ASP A 167 -13.77 -12.80 -2.93
C ASP A 167 -15.21 -12.96 -2.41
N TYR A 168 -16.12 -12.05 -2.77
CA TYR A 168 -17.53 -12.09 -2.40
C TYR A 168 -18.43 -12.65 -3.51
N ALA A 169 -17.89 -12.97 -4.69
CA ALA A 169 -18.70 -13.35 -5.85
C ALA A 169 -19.52 -14.63 -5.60
N GLU A 170 -18.92 -15.64 -4.98
CA GLU A 170 -19.61 -16.91 -4.66
C GLU A 170 -20.69 -16.74 -3.59
N GLU A 171 -20.46 -15.86 -2.62
CA GLU A 171 -21.47 -15.54 -1.61
C GLU A 171 -22.62 -14.71 -2.21
N HIS A 172 -22.29 -13.77 -3.09
CA HIS A 172 -23.28 -12.98 -3.82
C HIS A 172 -24.21 -13.86 -4.66
N LYS A 173 -23.68 -14.87 -5.37
CA LYS A 173 -24.49 -15.84 -6.13
C LYS A 173 -25.49 -16.59 -5.24
N LYS A 174 -25.10 -16.92 -4.01
CA LYS A 174 -25.99 -17.59 -3.05
C LYS A 174 -27.08 -16.66 -2.53
N ASN A 175 -26.74 -15.42 -2.23
CA ASN A 175 -27.66 -14.44 -1.66
C ASN A 175 -28.58 -13.80 -2.71
N HIS A 176 -28.12 -13.73 -3.96
CA HIS A 176 -28.85 -13.17 -5.10
C HIS A 176 -28.84 -14.14 -6.29
N PRO A 177 -29.54 -15.29 -6.20
CA PRO A 177 -29.50 -16.33 -7.25
C PRO A 177 -30.12 -15.88 -8.58
N ASN A 178 -30.87 -14.78 -8.58
CA ASN A 178 -31.47 -14.19 -9.78
C ASN A 178 -30.51 -13.27 -10.55
N ASP A 179 -29.36 -12.93 -9.95
CA ASP A 179 -28.35 -12.10 -10.60
C ASP A 179 -27.46 -12.98 -11.49
N VAL A 180 -27.36 -12.61 -12.76
CA VAL A 180 -26.63 -13.39 -13.77
C VAL A 180 -25.24 -12.79 -13.96
N GLU A 181 -24.20 -13.57 -13.69
CA GLU A 181 -22.81 -13.23 -13.99
C GLU A 181 -22.62 -13.04 -15.51
N GLN A 182 -21.85 -12.02 -15.90
CA GLN A 182 -21.54 -11.67 -17.29
C GLN A 182 -20.08 -11.87 -17.63
#